data_AF-K8XIZ5-F1
#
_entry.id   AF-K8XIZ5-F1
#
_cell.length_a   1.000
_cell.length_b   1.000
_cell.length_c   1.000
_cell.angle_alpha   90.00
_cell.angle_beta   90.00
_cell.angle_gamma   90.00
#
_symmetry.space_group_name_H-M   'P 1'
#
loop_
_entity.id
_entity.type
_entity.pdbx_description
1 polymer ?
#
loop_
_entity_poly.entity_id
_entity_poly.type
_entity_poly.pdbx_seq_one_letter_code
_entity_poly.pdbx_strand_id
1 'polypeptide(L)' 'MWLVAALAHTCEPTDRPAVRDDLMRTWVPEPGSGYRTRDGRRRATWAQLHSRFDLVEVTP' A
#
# COMPACT_ATOMS: atom_id res chain seq x y z
N MET A 1 1.81 26.16 12.70
CA MET A 1 2.17 25.77 11.32
C MET A 1 1.51 24.41 11.09
N TRP A 2 0.52 24.32 10.21
CA TRP A 2 -0.19 23.08 9.95
C TRP A 2 0.50 22.36 8.79
N LEU A 3 0.95 21.13 9.01
CA LEU A 3 1.59 20.31 7.99
C LEU A 3 0.54 19.98 6.93
N VAL A 4 0.70 20.53 5.74
CA VAL A 4 -0.10 20.13 4.57
C VAL A 4 0.27 18.68 4.29
N ALA A 5 -0.66 17.75 4.53
CA ALA A 5 -0.59 16.42 3.94
C ALA A 5 -0.69 16.65 2.43
N ALA A 6 0.47 16.82 1.79
CA ALA A 6 0.57 16.91 0.35
C ALA A 6 -0.15 15.67 -0.17
N LEU A 7 -1.28 15.91 -0.85
CA LEU A 7 -1.94 14.94 -1.71
C LEU A 7 -0.90 14.48 -2.71
N ALA A 8 -0.13 13.46 -2.31
CA ALA A 8 0.78 12.74 -3.17
C ALA A 8 -0.10 12.28 -4.31
N HIS A 9 0.11 12.90 -5.47
CA HIS A 9 -0.40 12.37 -6.71
C HIS A 9 0.04 10.91 -6.71
N THR A 10 -0.94 10.02 -6.80
CA THR A 10 -0.84 8.57 -6.58
C THR A 10 0.03 7.92 -7.67
N CYS A 11 1.28 8.33 -7.79
CA CYS A 11 2.31 7.57 -8.45
C CYS A 11 2.58 6.35 -7.59
N GLU A 12 2.54 5.17 -8.19
CA GLU A 12 3.01 3.97 -7.51
C GLU A 12 4.44 4.22 -7.00
N PRO A 13 4.74 3.95 -5.72
CA PRO A 13 6.10 4.05 -5.22
C PRO A 13 7.00 3.14 -6.05
N THR A 14 8.11 3.68 -6.58
CA THR A 14 9.05 2.91 -7.41
C THR A 14 9.60 1.70 -6.67
N ASP A 15 9.80 1.83 -5.36
CA ASP A 15 10.31 0.78 -4.48
C ASP A 15 9.26 -0.28 -4.12
N ARG A 16 7.97 0.00 -4.37
CA ARG A 16 6.82 -0.85 -4.05
C ARG A 16 6.98 -1.59 -2.71
N PRO A 17 7.11 -0.88 -1.58
CA PRO A 17 7.38 -1.51 -0.29
C PRO A 17 6.23 -2.44 0.12
N ALA A 18 6.53 -3.45 0.94
CA ALA A 18 5.47 -4.17 1.63
C ALA A 18 4.75 -3.21 2.59
N VAL A 19 3.44 -3.27 2.63
CA VAL A 19 2.61 -2.40 3.49
C VAL A 19 1.68 -3.24 4.34
N ARG A 20 1.33 -2.73 5.52
CA ARG A 20 0.33 -3.32 6.40
C ARG A 20 -0.85 -2.36 6.50
N ASP A 21 -2.06 -2.90 6.34
CA ASP A 21 -3.30 -2.13 6.54
C ASP A 21 -3.71 -2.05 8.02
N ASP A 22 -4.69 -1.20 8.30
CA ASP A 22 -5.34 -1.02 9.60
C ASP A 22 -6.03 -2.29 10.13
N LEU A 23 -6.39 -3.21 9.23
CA LEU A 23 -6.89 -4.56 9.56
C LEU A 23 -5.77 -5.56 9.86
N MET A 24 -4.53 -5.08 10.04
CA MET A 24 -3.33 -5.87 10.32
C MET A 24 -2.95 -6.87 9.23
N ARG A 25 -3.45 -6.71 8.00
CA ARG A 25 -3.08 -7.57 6.86
C ARG A 25 -1.86 -6.99 6.18
N THR A 26 -0.89 -7.86 5.92
CA THR A 26 0.31 -7.50 5.16
C THR A 26 0.08 -7.72 3.67
N TRP A 27 0.30 -6.66 2.91
CA TRP A 27 0.31 -6.60 1.46
C TRP A 27 1.74 -6.59 0.95
N VAL A 28 2.04 -7.53 0.07
CA VAL A 28 3.34 -7.69 -0.57
C VAL A 28 3.18 -7.27 -2.04
N PRO A 29 4.13 -6.50 -2.60
CA PRO A 29 4.12 -6.18 -4.03
C PRO A 29 4.18 -7.46 -4.88
N GLU A 30 3.37 -7.52 -5.94
CA GLU A 30 3.48 -8.54 -6.98
C GLU A 30 4.24 -8.00 -8.20
N PRO A 31 4.87 -8.87 -9.02
CA PRO A 31 5.45 -8.48 -10.30
C PRO A 31 4.35 -7.90 -11.20
N GLY A 32 4.27 -6.57 -11.30
CA GLY A 32 3.17 -5.85 -11.96
C GLY A 32 2.77 -4.59 -11.18
N SER A 33 1.57 -4.09 -11.38
CA SER A 33 1.00 -2.92 -10.67
C SER A 33 0.10 -3.31 -9.48
N GLY A 34 0.40 -4.46 -8.87
CA GLY A 34 -0.48 -5.14 -7.93
C GLY A 34 0.17 -5.41 -6.59
N TYR A 35 -0.67 -5.49 -5.57
CA TYR A 35 -0.35 -5.96 -4.24
C TYR A 35 -1.20 -7.18 -3.92
N ARG A 36 -0.60 -8.14 -3.22
CA ARG A 36 -1.31 -9.30 -2.71
C ARG A 36 -1.18 -9.40 -1.20
N THR A 37 -2.22 -9.90 -0.54
CA THR A 37 -2.08 -10.31 0.87
C THR A 37 -1.12 -11.48 0.98
N ARG A 38 -0.42 -11.62 2.12
CA ARG A 38 0.46 -12.77 2.43
C ARG A 38 -0.22 -14.13 2.19
N ASP A 39 -1.52 -14.23 2.49
CA ASP A 39 -2.31 -15.45 2.29
C ASP A 39 -2.66 -15.73 0.80
N GLY A 40 -2.31 -14.82 -0.12
CA GLY A 40 -2.59 -14.91 -1.55
C GLY A 40 -4.06 -14.74 -1.96
N ARG A 41 -4.98 -14.64 -0.99
CA ARG A 41 -6.44 -14.61 -1.23
C ARG A 41 -6.96 -13.29 -1.78
N ARG A 42 -6.26 -12.19 -1.51
CA ARG A 42 -6.69 -10.84 -1.93
C ARG A 42 -5.62 -10.19 -2.77
N ARG A 43 -6.08 -9.46 -3.79
CA ARG A 43 -5.28 -8.64 -4.68
C ARG A 43 -5.90 -7.26 -4.77
N ALA A 44 -5.07 -6.23 -4.79
CA ALA A 44 -5.48 -4.85 -4.92
C ALA A 44 -4.36 -4.05 -5.61
N THR A 45 -4.70 -2.97 -6.29
CA THR A 45 -3.71 -2.02 -6.78
C THR A 45 -3.30 -1.04 -5.67
N TRP A 46 -2.18 -0.34 -5.83
CA TRP A 46 -1.75 0.70 -4.88
C TRP A 46 -2.86 1.74 -4.63
N ALA A 47 -3.48 2.24 -5.70
CA ALA A 47 -4.57 3.20 -5.60
C ALA A 47 -5.77 2.66 -4.81
N GLN A 48 -6.10 1.37 -4.96
CA GLN A 48 -7.18 0.75 -4.19
C GLN A 48 -6.84 0.57 -2.72
N LEU A 49 -5.58 0.25 -2.41
CA LEU A 49 -5.13 0.15 -1.03
C LEU A 49 -5.15 1.51 -0.35
N HIS A 50 -4.53 2.50 -0.98
CA HIS A 50 -4.42 3.86 -0.45
C HIS A 50 -5.78 4.58 -0.34
N SER A 51 -6.77 4.16 -1.13
CA SER A 51 -8.15 4.67 -1.02
C SER A 51 -8.98 3.98 0.06
N ARG A 52 -8.65 2.75 0.46
CA ARG A 52 -9.50 1.92 1.31
C ARG A 52 -8.96 1.72 2.72
N PHE A 53 -7.64 1.83 2.88
CA PHE A 53 -6.95 1.47 4.11
C PHE A 53 -5.91 2.53 4.45
N ASP A 54 -5.69 2.70 5.75
CA ASP A 54 -4.49 3.38 6.23
C ASP A 54 -3.32 2.40 6.13
N LEU A 55 -2.31 2.77 5.33
CA LEU A 55 -1.17 1.92 5.02
C LEU A 55 0.05 2.35 5.81
N VAL A 56 0.72 1.39 6.43
CA VAL A 56 2.02 1.57 7.08
C VAL A 56 3.03 0.68 6.36
N GLU A 57 4.13 1.27 5.90
CA GLU A 57 5.25 0.51 5.34
C GLU A 57 5.83 -0.44 6.38
N VAL A 58 6.06 -1.69 5.97
CA VAL A 58 6.71 -2.71 6.79
C VAL A 58 8.03 -3.07 6.13
N THR A 59 9.12 -2.67 6.78
CA THR A 59 10.46 -3.14 6.42
C THR A 59 10.60 -4.61 6.79
N PRO A 60 11.18 -5.45 5.92
CA PRO A 60 11.48 -6.84 6.25
C PRO A 60 12.47 -6.98 7.42
#